data_AF-A0A1G2ZKD7-F1
#
_entry.id   AF-A0A1G2ZKD7-F1
#
_cell.length_a   1.000
_cell.length_b   1.000
_cell.length_c   1.000
_cell.angle_alpha   90.00
_cell.angle_beta   90.00
_cell.angle_gamma   90.00
#
_symmetry.space_group_name_H-M   'P 1'
#
loop_
_entity.id
_entity.type
_entity.pdbx_description
1 polymer ?
#
loop_
_entity_poly.entity_id
_entity_poly.type
_entity_poly.pdbx_seq_one_letter_code
_entity_poly.pdbx_strand_id
1 'polypeptide(L)'
;MECKDVLKVLAEYSDGALSDSISSEVANHISGCNTCGKELSILNATWKLLDSYKVIKPSHIFKKRVMSEINISNQRSKKMLRLVRFAVPLAAAAAVLVAVFFMSINGDNNEMLTPDEIAIVENPDILAEDDTAYEMADILDFIEDDELFETVDMLIDLEGEGS
;
A
#
# COMPACT_ATOMS: atom_id res chain seq x y z
N MET A 1 -7.71 7.00 -30.20
CA MET A 1 -7.82 8.13 -29.25
C MET A 1 -8.14 9.42 -29.95
N GLU A 2 -8.90 10.29 -29.29
CA GLU A 2 -9.12 11.67 -29.70
C GLU A 2 -8.08 12.62 -29.08
N CYS A 3 -7.95 13.83 -29.65
CA CYS A 3 -7.00 14.82 -29.13
C CYS A 3 -7.25 15.15 -27.66
N LYS A 4 -8.53 15.23 -27.24
CA LYS A 4 -8.90 15.56 -25.86
C LYS A 4 -8.39 14.53 -24.86
N ASP A 5 -8.39 13.25 -25.25
CA ASP A 5 -7.92 12.18 -24.37
C ASP A 5 -6.40 12.20 -24.26
N VAL A 6 -5.71 12.38 -25.39
CA VAL A 6 -4.25 12.52 -25.43
C VAL A 6 -3.78 13.70 -24.59
N LEU A 7 -4.48 14.84 -24.63
CA LEU A 7 -4.11 16.02 -23.84
C LEU A 7 -4.23 15.79 -22.33
N LYS A 8 -5.17 14.96 -21.88
CA LYS A 8 -5.32 14.64 -20.44
C LYS A 8 -4.15 13.84 -19.91
N VAL A 9 -3.64 12.91 -20.73
CA VAL A 9 -2.57 11.97 -20.34
C VAL A 9 -1.19 12.39 -20.81
N LEU A 10 -1.06 13.60 -21.39
CA LEU A 10 0.18 14.05 -22.03
C LEU A 10 1.32 14.24 -21.03
N ALA A 11 1.00 14.64 -19.80
CA ALA A 11 1.96 14.77 -18.71
C ALA A 11 2.53 13.42 -18.29
N GLU A 12 1.66 12.44 -18.06
CA GLU A 12 2.02 11.05 -17.70
C GLU A 12 2.74 10.33 -18.86
N TYR A 13 2.44 10.73 -20.10
CA TYR A 13 3.22 10.28 -21.25
C TYR A 13 4.64 10.87 -21.25
N SER A 14 4.78 12.13 -20.85
CA SER A 14 6.06 12.84 -20.84
C SER A 14 7.02 12.36 -19.76
N ASP A 15 6.52 11.90 -18.61
CA ASP A 15 7.32 11.37 -17.50
C ASP A 15 7.48 9.84 -17.53
N GLY A 16 6.76 9.15 -18.43
CA GLY A 16 6.82 7.72 -18.61
C GLY A 16 5.98 6.91 -17.61
N ALA A 17 5.00 7.54 -16.94
CA ALA A 17 4.13 6.90 -15.97
C ALA A 17 2.97 6.08 -16.59
N LEU A 18 2.72 6.22 -17.89
CA LEU A 18 1.68 5.44 -18.58
C LEU A 18 2.06 3.98 -18.80
N SER A 19 1.06 3.10 -18.84
CA SER A 19 1.23 1.72 -19.27
C SER A 19 1.62 1.63 -20.75
N ASP A 20 2.33 0.56 -21.13
CA ASP A 20 2.85 0.36 -22.49
C ASP A 20 1.76 0.45 -23.57
N SER A 21 0.54 -0.04 -23.27
CA SER A 21 -0.58 0.00 -24.21
C SER A 21 -1.05 1.42 -24.48
N ILE A 22 -1.29 2.21 -23.43
CA ILE A 22 -1.76 3.59 -23.54
C ILE A 22 -0.65 4.46 -24.15
N SER A 23 0.59 4.26 -23.72
CA SER A 23 1.76 4.96 -24.27
C SER A 23 1.88 4.75 -25.78
N SER A 24 1.70 3.52 -26.26
CA SER A 24 1.73 3.20 -27.69
C SER A 24 0.60 3.89 -28.48
N GLU A 25 -0.61 3.93 -27.92
CA GLU A 25 -1.75 4.63 -28.54
C GLU A 25 -1.53 6.15 -28.62
N VAL A 26 -0.99 6.76 -27.56
CA VAL A 26 -0.63 8.17 -27.51
C VAL A 26 0.47 8.48 -28.52
N ALA A 27 1.53 7.67 -28.57
CA ALA A 27 2.63 7.82 -29.53
C ALA A 27 2.14 7.75 -30.99
N ASN A 28 1.27 6.78 -31.28
CA ASN A 28 0.63 6.66 -32.59
C ASN A 28 -0.18 7.91 -32.93
N HIS A 29 -0.98 8.44 -32.00
CA HIS A 29 -1.74 9.67 -32.24
C HIS A 29 -0.83 10.87 -32.50
N ILE A 30 0.20 11.07 -31.67
CA ILE A 30 1.13 12.21 -31.78
C ILE A 30 1.89 12.16 -33.12
N SER A 31 2.22 10.96 -33.62
CA SER A 31 2.86 10.82 -34.93
C SER A 31 2.02 11.34 -36.09
N GLY A 32 0.68 11.30 -35.96
CA GLY A 32 -0.27 11.76 -36.98
C GLY A 32 -0.90 13.13 -36.69
N CYS A 33 -0.76 13.66 -35.47
CA CYS A 33 -1.44 14.88 -35.02
C CYS A 33 -0.44 15.97 -34.64
N ASN A 34 -0.30 16.98 -35.51
CA ASN A 34 0.59 18.12 -35.28
C ASN A 34 0.22 18.93 -34.03
N THR A 35 -1.07 19.02 -33.69
CA THR A 35 -1.53 19.77 -32.52
C THR A 35 -1.01 19.14 -31.24
N CYS A 36 -1.25 17.84 -31.04
CA CYS A 36 -0.77 17.12 -29.86
C CYS A 36 0.77 17.03 -29.82
N GLY A 37 1.43 16.92 -30.98
CA GLY A 37 2.90 16.98 -31.05
C GLY A 37 3.48 18.32 -30.60
N LYS A 38 2.81 19.44 -30.93
CA LYS A 38 3.21 20.77 -30.45
C LYS A 38 3.04 20.90 -28.94
N GLU A 39 1.89 20.47 -28.41
CA GLU A 39 1.64 20.50 -26.95
C GLU A 39 2.70 19.68 -26.19
N LEU A 40 3.04 18.49 -26.69
CA LEU A 40 4.10 17.67 -26.11
C LEU A 40 5.46 18.38 -26.16
N SER A 41 5.76 19.08 -27.25
CA SER A 41 6.99 19.85 -27.38
C SER A 41 7.04 21.03 -26.40
N ILE A 42 5.93 21.74 -26.19
CA ILE A 42 5.83 22.86 -25.24
C ILE A 42 6.02 22.37 -23.81
N LEU A 43 5.37 21.26 -23.46
CA LEU A 43 5.50 20.62 -22.16
C LEU A 43 6.96 20.23 -21.88
N ASN A 44 7.61 19.53 -22.82
CA ASN A 44 9.01 19.14 -22.70
C ASN A 44 9.97 20.34 -22.64
N ALA A 45 9.68 21.41 -23.38
CA ALA A 45 10.48 22.63 -23.31
C ALA A 45 10.37 23.29 -21.93
N THR A 46 9.17 23.29 -21.34
CA THR A 46 8.94 23.80 -19.98
C THR A 46 9.74 23.02 -18.95
N TRP A 47 9.74 21.69 -19.02
CA TRP A 47 10.56 20.84 -18.13
C TRP A 47 12.05 21.10 -18.27
N LYS A 48 12.55 21.28 -19.50
CA LYS A 48 13.96 21.63 -19.74
C LYS A 48 14.38 22.96 -19.13
N LEU A 49 13.46 23.93 -19.02
CA LEU A 49 13.74 25.19 -18.33
C LEU A 49 13.91 24.95 -16.82
N LEU A 50 13.13 24.06 -16.23
CA LEU A 50 13.27 23.68 -14.81
C LEU A 50 14.57 22.90 -14.55
N ASP A 51 15.02 22.04 -15.46
CA ASP A 51 16.29 21.30 -15.33
C ASP A 51 17.51 22.21 -15.24
N SER A 52 17.42 23.45 -15.75
CA SER A 52 18.50 24.43 -15.63
C SER A 52 18.68 24.96 -14.20
N TYR A 53 17.73 24.66 -13.30
CA TYR A 53 17.79 25.08 -11.91
C TYR A 53 18.82 24.27 -11.13
N LYS A 54 19.65 24.97 -10.35
CA LYS A 54 20.76 24.38 -9.61
C LYS A 54 20.24 23.38 -8.58
N VAL A 55 20.43 22.09 -8.84
CA VAL A 55 20.13 21.03 -7.87
C VAL A 55 20.96 21.26 -6.61
N ILE A 56 20.29 21.64 -5.52
CA ILE A 56 20.92 21.78 -4.21
C ILE A 56 21.22 20.38 -3.71
N LYS A 57 22.51 20.05 -3.58
CA LYS A 57 22.91 18.78 -2.98
C LYS A 57 22.53 18.81 -1.50
N PRO A 58 21.69 17.87 -1.02
CA PRO A 58 21.32 17.84 0.39
C PRO A 58 22.57 17.64 1.26
N SER A 59 22.62 18.31 2.41
CA SER A 59 23.73 18.16 3.34
C SER A 59 23.81 16.72 3.87
N HIS A 60 25.02 16.27 4.22
CA HIS A 60 25.20 14.95 4.84
C HIS A 60 24.40 14.81 6.14
N ILE A 61 24.15 15.91 6.85
CA ILE A 61 23.36 15.93 8.09
C ILE A 61 21.88 15.68 7.80
N PHE A 62 21.33 16.32 6.77
CA PHE A 62 19.94 16.12 6.35
C PHE A 62 19.68 14.67 5.98
N LYS A 63 20.52 14.08 5.13
CA LYS A 63 20.41 12.66 4.75
C LYS A 63 20.46 11.73 5.95
N LYS A 64 21.36 11.99 6.91
CA LYS A 64 21.46 11.17 8.14
C LYS A 64 20.19 11.26 8.99
N ARG A 65 19.63 12.45 9.17
CA ARG A 65 18.40 12.69 9.95
C ARG A 65 17.20 11.98 9.34
N VAL A 66 17.02 12.09 8.03
CA VAL A 66 15.92 11.41 7.31
C VAL A 66 16.07 9.88 7.44
N MET A 67 17.27 9.34 7.21
CA MET A 67 17.49 7.91 7.31
C MET A 67 17.38 7.38 8.75
N SER A 68 17.70 8.16 9.77
CA SER A 68 17.48 7.75 11.16
C SER A 68 15.99 7.64 11.49
N GLU A 69 15.18 8.58 11.01
CA GLU A 69 13.73 8.57 11.29
C GLU A 69 13.04 7.36 10.62
N ILE A 70 13.37 7.09 9.36
CA ILE A 70 12.87 5.92 8.63
C ILE A 70 13.27 4.59 9.32
N ASN A 71 14.47 4.53 9.89
CA ASN A 71 14.93 3.32 10.58
C ASN A 71 14.26 3.14 11.95
N ILE A 72 13.92 4.21 12.66
CA ILE A 72 13.28 4.14 13.99
C ILE A 72 11.87 3.54 13.87
N SER A 73 11.08 3.96 12.88
CA SER A 73 9.73 3.41 12.64
C SER A 73 9.79 1.91 12.31
N ASN A 74 10.74 1.51 11.47
CA ASN A 74 10.92 0.12 11.03
C ASN A 74 11.51 -0.79 12.14
N GLN A 75 12.19 -0.22 13.14
CA GLN A 75 12.73 -0.98 14.26
C GLN A 75 11.68 -1.23 15.36
N ARG A 76 10.75 -0.29 15.60
CA ARG A 76 9.65 -0.47 16.56
C ARG A 76 8.71 -1.60 16.14
N SER A 77 8.33 -1.65 14.85
CA SER A 77 7.48 -2.72 14.31
C SER A 77 8.12 -4.11 14.45
N LYS A 78 9.42 -4.24 14.15
CA LYS A 78 10.15 -5.53 14.24
C LYS A 78 10.31 -6.05 15.67
N LYS A 79 10.35 -5.18 16.68
CA LYS A 79 10.39 -5.59 18.10
C LYS A 79 9.03 -6.11 18.56
N MET A 80 7.95 -5.42 18.19
CA MET A 80 6.59 -5.85 18.50
C MET A 80 6.25 -7.18 17.82
N LEU A 81 6.60 -7.31 16.53
CA LEU A 81 6.37 -8.55 15.77
C LEU A 81 7.14 -9.74 16.34
N ARG A 82 8.37 -9.52 16.85
CA ARG A 82 9.15 -10.56 17.52
C ARG A 82 8.50 -11.02 18.81
N LEU A 83 8.03 -10.09 19.65
CA LEU A 83 7.35 -10.42 20.90
C LEU A 83 6.07 -11.22 20.66
N VAL A 84 5.25 -10.81 19.69
CA VAL A 84 4.03 -11.55 19.31
C VAL A 84 4.38 -12.95 18.79
N ARG A 85 5.41 -13.10 17.95
CA ARG A 85 5.83 -14.41 17.41
C ARG A 85 6.23 -15.42 18.49
N PHE A 86 6.77 -14.97 19.63
CA PHE A 86 7.14 -15.87 20.73
C PHE A 86 6.02 -16.04 21.78
N ALA A 87 5.17 -15.04 21.98
CA ALA A 87 4.10 -15.10 22.97
C ALA A 87 2.85 -15.87 22.51
N VAL A 88 2.48 -15.77 21.22
CA VAL A 88 1.31 -16.44 20.63
C VAL A 88 1.34 -17.98 20.76
N PRO A 89 2.43 -18.70 20.41
CA PRO A 89 2.42 -20.16 20.50
C PRO A 89 2.30 -20.68 21.94
N LEU A 90 2.83 -19.95 22.92
CA LEU A 90 2.72 -20.32 24.34
C LEU A 90 1.28 -20.11 24.86
N ALA A 91 0.64 -19.01 24.49
CA ALA A 91 -0.74 -18.73 24.86
C ALA A 91 -1.72 -19.73 24.21
N ALA A 92 -1.51 -20.09 22.94
CA ALA A 92 -2.33 -21.08 22.24
C ALA A 92 -2.26 -22.47 22.90
N ALA A 93 -1.06 -22.92 23.28
CA ALA A 93 -0.90 -24.20 23.99
C ALA A 93 -1.59 -24.22 25.36
N ALA A 94 -1.48 -23.12 26.12
CA ALA A 94 -2.18 -22.99 27.40
C ALA A 94 -3.71 -22.95 27.23
N ALA A 95 -4.22 -22.25 26.21
CA ALA A 95 -5.65 -22.19 25.91
C ALA A 95 -6.21 -23.57 25.54
N VAL A 96 -5.49 -24.38 24.76
CA VAL A 96 -5.88 -25.76 24.44
C VAL A 96 -5.91 -26.62 25.70
N LEU A 97 -4.91 -26.52 26.58
CA LEU A 97 -4.89 -27.27 27.84
C LEU A 97 -6.02 -26.87 28.78
N VAL A 98 -6.32 -25.57 28.88
CA VAL A 98 -7.46 -25.06 29.66
C VAL A 98 -8.77 -25.54 29.04
N ALA A 99 -8.94 -25.48 27.72
CA ALA A 99 -10.14 -25.97 27.04
C ALA A 99 -10.35 -27.48 27.27
N VAL A 100 -9.29 -28.30 27.13
CA VAL A 100 -9.35 -29.74 27.40
C VAL A 100 -9.63 -30.03 28.87
N PHE A 101 -9.04 -29.27 29.79
CA PHE A 101 -9.29 -29.43 31.22
C PHE A 101 -10.73 -29.06 31.58
N PHE A 102 -11.24 -27.93 31.07
CA PHE A 102 -12.64 -27.52 31.23
C PHE A 102 -13.61 -28.50 30.59
N MET A 103 -13.29 -29.07 29.42
CA MET A 103 -14.07 -30.11 28.77
C MET A 103 -14.01 -31.44 29.53
N SER A 104 -12.92 -31.74 30.24
CA SER A 104 -12.78 -32.94 31.05
C SER A 104 -13.50 -32.85 32.40
N ILE A 105 -13.63 -31.66 32.99
CA ILE A 105 -14.33 -31.45 34.28
C ILE A 105 -15.83 -31.17 34.10
N ASN A 106 -16.23 -30.56 32.98
CA ASN A 106 -17.64 -30.28 32.66
C ASN A 106 -18.23 -31.29 31.64
N GLY A 107 -17.41 -32.15 31.06
CA GLY A 107 -17.83 -33.22 30.15
C GLY A 107 -18.33 -34.44 30.90
N ASP A 108 -19.40 -34.24 31.66
CA ASP A 108 -20.38 -35.29 31.89
C ASP A 108 -21.74 -34.67 31.58
N ASN A 109 -22.57 -35.41 30.84
CA ASN A 109 -23.75 -34.97 30.07
C ASN A 109 -23.46 -34.50 28.63
N ASN A 110 -23.06 -35.42 27.75
CA ASN A 110 -23.90 -35.74 26.59
C ASN A 110 -23.43 -36.97 25.81
N GLU A 111 -24.44 -37.74 25.43
CA GLU A 111 -24.55 -38.96 24.65
C GLU A 111 -23.38 -39.41 23.76
N MET A 112 -23.06 -40.69 23.97
CA MET A 112 -22.28 -41.57 23.11
C MET A 112 -22.87 -41.60 21.69
N LEU A 113 -22.25 -40.88 20.75
CA LEU A 113 -22.47 -41.07 19.33
C LEU A 113 -21.92 -42.44 18.93
N THR A 114 -22.83 -43.35 18.56
CA THR A 114 -22.50 -44.67 18.03
C THR A 114 -21.89 -44.54 16.62
N PRO A 115 -21.04 -45.47 16.17
CA PRO A 115 -20.31 -45.36 14.90
C PRO A 115 -21.14 -45.45 13.60
N ASP A 116 -22.47 -45.43 13.63
CA ASP A 116 -23.31 -45.84 12.49
C ASP A 116 -23.83 -44.71 11.58
N GLU A 117 -23.37 -43.46 11.72
CA GLU A 117 -23.74 -42.36 10.78
C GLU A 117 -22.56 -41.57 10.22
N ILE A 118 -21.42 -42.22 9.95
CA ILE A 118 -20.49 -41.68 8.94
C ILE A 118 -20.93 -42.21 7.57
N ALA A 119 -22.08 -41.72 7.10
CA ALA A 119 -22.40 -41.78 5.68
C ALA A 119 -21.48 -40.76 4.99
N ILE A 120 -20.48 -41.27 4.29
CA ILE A 120 -19.69 -40.49 3.33
C ILE A 120 -20.66 -40.05 2.24
N VAL A 121 -21.18 -38.84 2.35
CA VAL A 121 -21.85 -38.15 1.26
C VAL A 121 -20.74 -37.58 0.39
N GLU A 122 -20.27 -38.39 -0.57
CA GLU A 122 -19.68 -37.85 -1.80
C GLU A 122 -20.81 -37.15 -2.57
N ASN A 123 -20.95 -35.84 -2.35
CA ASN A 123 -21.74 -35.01 -3.24
C ASN A 123 -20.79 -34.02 -3.95
N PRO A 124 -20.49 -34.19 -5.25
CA PRO A 124 -19.56 -33.34 -5.98
C PRO A 124 -20.18 -32.02 -6.49
N ASP A 125 -21.25 -31.52 -5.86
CA ASP A 125 -22.05 -30.39 -6.37
C ASP A 125 -22.10 -29.15 -5.45
N ILE A 126 -21.08 -28.92 -4.60
CA ILE A 126 -20.91 -27.62 -3.94
C ILE A 126 -19.66 -26.94 -4.50
N LEU A 127 -19.72 -26.66 -5.81
CA LEU A 127 -18.98 -25.59 -6.45
C LEU A 127 -19.98 -24.46 -6.74
N ALA A 128 -20.11 -23.51 -5.82
CA ALA A 128 -20.40 -22.10 -6.08
C ALA A 128 -20.67 -21.38 -4.76
N GLU A 129 -20.23 -20.11 -4.70
CA GLU A 129 -20.53 -19.10 -3.67
C GLU A 129 -19.55 -19.11 -2.47
N ASP A 130 -18.38 -18.46 -2.56
CA ASP A 130 -18.11 -17.00 -2.54
C ASP A 130 -17.71 -16.51 -1.11
N ASP A 131 -16.75 -15.58 -1.08
CA ASP A 131 -16.37 -14.69 0.03
C ASP A 131 -15.71 -15.23 1.32
N THR A 132 -14.45 -15.67 1.24
CA THR A 132 -13.48 -15.40 2.33
C THR A 132 -12.09 -15.02 1.82
N ALA A 133 -12.05 -14.17 0.79
CA ALA A 133 -10.83 -13.49 0.35
C ALA A 133 -10.88 -12.00 0.71
N TYR A 134 -11.34 -11.62 1.91
CA TYR A 134 -11.36 -10.21 2.31
C TYR A 134 -11.29 -10.00 3.83
N GLU A 135 -10.10 -10.22 4.41
CA GLU A 135 -9.69 -9.50 5.63
C GLU A 135 -8.22 -9.05 5.48
N MET A 136 -7.95 -8.30 4.41
CA MET A 136 -6.68 -7.55 4.24
C MET A 136 -6.92 -6.07 3.90
N ALA A 137 -8.16 -5.58 3.98
CA ALA A 137 -8.49 -4.20 3.63
C ALA A 137 -8.39 -3.21 4.80
N ASP A 138 -8.44 -3.67 6.06
CA ASP A 138 -8.44 -2.77 7.23
C ASP A 138 -7.08 -2.15 7.60
N ILE A 139 -6.00 -2.47 6.89
CA ILE A 139 -4.69 -1.85 7.12
C ILE A 139 -4.44 -0.66 6.16
N LEU A 140 -5.20 -0.55 5.07
CA LEU A 140 -4.97 0.50 4.06
C LEU A 140 -5.87 1.72 4.20
N ASP A 141 -6.91 1.68 5.04
CA ASP A 141 -7.71 2.87 5.38
C ASP A 141 -7.03 3.81 6.38
N PHE A 142 -5.89 3.44 6.97
CA PHE A 142 -5.16 4.30 7.92
C PHE A 142 -4.21 5.32 7.26
N ILE A 143 -4.15 5.41 5.93
CA ILE A 143 -3.27 6.37 5.23
C ILE A 143 -4.02 7.65 4.81
N GLU A 144 -5.35 7.73 4.98
CA GLU A 144 -6.12 8.86 4.46
C GLU A 144 -6.32 10.05 5.43
N ASP A 145 -5.94 9.95 6.71
CA ASP A 145 -6.14 11.05 7.66
C ASP A 145 -4.89 11.95 7.85
N ASP A 146 -4.81 12.98 6.99
CA ASP A 146 -4.86 14.40 7.35
C ASP A 146 -3.78 15.10 8.24
N GLU A 147 -2.57 14.55 8.45
CA GLU A 147 -1.50 15.30 9.20
C GLU A 147 -0.27 15.75 8.38
N LEU A 148 -0.25 15.54 7.06
CA LEU A 148 0.98 15.77 6.27
C LEU A 148 1.22 17.25 5.87
N PHE A 149 0.27 18.16 6.08
CA PHE A 149 0.41 19.58 5.70
C PHE A 149 0.80 20.52 6.85
N GLU A 150 0.71 20.11 8.10
CA GLU A 150 1.04 20.99 9.24
C GLU A 150 2.55 21.23 9.41
N THR A 151 3.39 20.41 8.77
CA THR A 151 4.86 20.56 8.82
C THR A 151 5.44 21.47 7.74
N VAL A 152 4.65 21.87 6.73
CA VAL A 152 5.12 22.76 5.65
C VAL A 152 4.95 24.23 6.03
N ASP A 153 3.93 24.59 6.82
CA ASP A 153 3.74 25.96 7.31
C ASP A 153 4.81 26.39 8.34
N MET A 154 5.45 25.42 9.02
CA MET A 154 6.52 25.71 9.98
C MET A 154 7.89 26.05 9.33
N LEU A 155 8.01 25.95 8.00
CA LEU A 155 9.25 26.27 7.27
C LEU A 155 9.24 27.67 6.62
N ILE A 156 8.14 28.42 6.72
CA ILE A 156 8.04 29.79 6.18
C ILE A 156 8.45 30.85 7.21
N ASP A 157 8.47 30.53 8.51
CA ASP A 157 8.78 31.51 9.57
C ASP A 157 10.29 31.74 9.83
N LEU A 158 11.19 31.09 9.09
CA LEU A 158 12.65 31.33 9.23
C LEU A 158 13.25 32.26 8.16
N GLU A 159 12.44 32.87 7.30
CA GLU A 159 12.88 33.95 6.38
C GLU A 159 12.52 35.37 6.87
N GLY A 160 12.02 35.50 8.11
CA GLY A 160 11.40 36.72 8.63
C GLY A 160 12.10 37.46 9.78
N GLU A 161 13.37 37.18 10.11
CA GLU A 161 14.17 38.02 11.02
C GLU A 161 15.64 37.93 10.55
N GLY A 162 16.38 38.96 10.16
CA GLY A 162 16.24 40.40 10.30
C GLY A 162 17.68 40.94 10.26
N SER A 163 17.96 41.71 9.21
CA SER A 163 19.00 42.75 9.04
C SER A 163 20.48 42.49 9.38
#